data_AF-A0A5B6VVR4-F1
#
_entry.id   AF-A0A5B6VVR4-F1
#
_cell.length_a   1.000
_cell.length_b   1.000
_cell.length_c   1.000
_cell.angle_alpha   90.00
_cell.angle_beta   90.00
_cell.angle_gamma   90.00
#
_symmetry.space_group_name_H-M   'P 1'
#
loop_
_entity.id
_entity.type
_entity.pdbx_description
1 polymer ?
#
loop_
_entity_poly.entity_id
_entity_poly.type
_entity_poly.pdbx_seq_one_letter_code
_entity_poly.pdbx_strand_id
1 'polypeptide(L)' 'MMYKEEPIRILAREIKELRNKHIVLVKAFWKRHGVEEATWEPEEAMRKQYPNLFTGKIFGEENP' A
#
# COMPACT_ATOMS: atom_id res chain seq x y z
N MET A 1 15.18 16.97 10.69
CA MET A 1 15.06 16.50 9.29
C MET A 1 13.96 15.44 9.27
N MET A 2 12.77 15.78 8.76
CA MET A 2 11.67 14.83 8.65
C MET A 2 11.87 14.11 7.31
N TYR A 3 12.52 12.95 7.33
CA TYR A 3 12.62 12.10 6.14
C TYR A 3 11.20 11.63 5.82
N LYS A 4 10.60 12.20 4.78
CA LYS A 4 9.30 11.77 4.29
C LYS A 4 9.52 10.44 3.57
N GLU A 5 9.19 9.35 4.24
CA GLU A 5 9.10 8.04 3.63
C GLU A 5 7.92 8.08 2.65
N GLU A 6 8.23 8.13 1.36
CA GLU A 6 7.21 8.17 0.32
C GLU A 6 6.96 6.74 -0.18
N PRO A 7 5.70 6.27 -0.16
CA PRO A 7 5.33 5.00 -0.73
C PRO A 7 5.40 5.10 -2.25
N ILE A 8 6.14 4.20 -2.87
CA ILE A 8 6.37 4.17 -4.32
C ILE A 8 5.11 3.64 -5.02
N ARG A 9 4.60 2.50 -4.56
CA ARG A 9 3.47 1.80 -5.19
C ARG A 9 2.84 0.77 -4.26
N ILE A 10 1.64 0.35 -4.60
CA ILE A 10 0.98 -0.79 -3.98
C ILE A 10 1.33 -2.04 -4.77
N LEU A 11 1.86 -3.06 -4.11
CA LEU A 11 2.28 -4.33 -4.70
C LEU A 11 1.15 -5.36 -4.71
N ALA A 12 0.30 -5.35 -3.69
CA ALA A 12 -0.76 -6.33 -3.52
C ALA A 12 -1.91 -5.76 -2.69
N ARG A 13 -3.06 -6.41 -2.80
CA ARG A 13 -4.24 -6.14 -1.98
C ARG A 13 -4.74 -7.47 -1.43
N GLU A 14 -4.97 -7.53 -0.13
CA GLU A 14 -5.50 -8.71 0.55
C GLU A 14 -6.68 -8.29 1.43
N ILE A 15 -7.73 -9.10 1.44
CA ILE A 15 -8.85 -8.90 2.35
C ILE A 15 -8.69 -9.91 3.48
N LYS A 16 -8.52 -9.39 4.69
CA LYS A 16 -8.43 -10.21 5.90
C LYS A 16 -9.79 -10.27 6.56
N GLU A 17 -10.37 -11.45 6.55
CA GLU A 17 -11.62 -11.73 7.24
C GLU A 17 -11.31 -12.00 8.72
N LEU A 18 -11.78 -11.11 9.58
CA LEU A 18 -11.81 -11.32 11.02
C LEU A 18 -13.22 -11.80 11.41
N ARG A 19 -13.30 -12.37 12.61
CA ARG A 19 -14.50 -13.03 13.16
C ARG A 19 -15.81 -12.24 12.99
N ASN A 20 -15.76 -10.91 12.96
CA ASN A 20 -16.91 -10.03 12.78
C ASN A 20 -16.71 -8.89 11.77
N LYS A 21 -15.56 -8.81 11.08
CA LYS A 21 -15.21 -7.65 10.23
C LYS A 21 -14.27 -8.06 9.09
N HIS A 22 -14.38 -7.39 7.96
CA HIS A 22 -13.45 -7.52 6.84
C HIS A 22 -12.52 -6.30 6.86
N ILE A 23 -11.22 -6.52 6.92
CA ILE A 23 -10.21 -5.45 6.82
C ILE A 23 -9.45 -5.64 5.52
N VAL A 24 -9.41 -4.59 4.71
CA VAL A 24 -8.62 -4.59 3.48
C VAL A 24 -7.22 -4.08 3.79
N LEU A 25 -6.22 -4.90 3.53
CA LEU A 25 -4.81 -4.58 3.65
C LEU A 25 -4.21 -4.42 2.25
N VAL A 26 -3.33 -3.45 2.11
CA VAL A 26 -2.54 -3.25 0.90
C VAL A 26 -1.08 -3.39 1.24
N LYS A 27 -0.34 -4.09 0.40
CA LYS A 27 1.11 -4.19 0.51
C LYS A 27 1.71 -2.95 -0.14
N ALA A 28 2.13 -1.98 0.66
CA ALA A 28 2.76 -0.76 0.19
C ALA A 28 4.27 -0.96 0.11
N PHE A 29 4.87 -0.55 -1.01
CA PHE A 29 6.31 -0.54 -1.22
C PHE A 29 6.88 0.83 -0.93
N TRP A 30 7.91 0.88 -0.09
CA TRP A 30 8.54 2.10 0.41
C TRP A 30 10.03 2.06 0.08
N LYS A 31 10.60 3.23 -0.20
CA LYS A 31 12.06 3.39 -0.27
C LYS A 31 12.52 4.20 0.92
N ARG A 32 12.85 3.49 1.99
CA ARG A 32 13.30 4.08 3.25
C ARG A 32 14.82 4.11 3.27
N HIS A 33 15.42 5.30 3.15
CA HIS A 33 16.87 5.48 3.21
C HIS A 33 17.68 4.63 2.19
N GLY A 34 17.10 4.35 1.03
CA GLY A 34 17.72 3.50 0.00
C GLY A 34 17.50 2.00 0.22
N VAL A 35 16.83 1.61 1.30
CA VAL A 35 16.33 0.25 1.52
C VAL A 35 14.90 0.17 0.98
N GLU A 36 14.66 -0.84 0.17
CA GLU A 36 13.35 -1.17 -0.36
C GLU A 36 12.63 -2.06 0.65
N GLU A 37 11.52 -1.56 1.21
CA GLU A 37 10.73 -2.25 2.22
C GLU A 37 9.29 -2.40 1.74
N ALA A 38 8.65 -3.52 2.08
CA ALA A 38 7.24 -3.74 1.77
C ALA A 38 6.46 -4.04 3.05
N THR A 39 5.52 -3.16 3.41
CA THR A 39 4.70 -3.30 4.61
C THR A 39 3.23 -3.51 4.26
N TRP A 40 2.50 -4.17 5.14
CA TRP A 40 1.06 -4.35 5.01
C TRP A 40 0.34 -3.28 5.81
N GLU A 41 -0.31 -2.36 5.10
CA GLU A 41 -1.02 -1.24 5.70
C GLU A 41 -2.52 -1.32 5.41
N PRO A 42 -3.40 -0.84 6.30
CA PRO A 42 -4.82 -0.75 6.02
C PRO A 42 -5.09 0.15 4.81
N GLU A 43 -5.89 -0.35 3.86
CA GLU A 43 -6.25 0.40 2.65
C GLU A 43 -6.85 1.76 2.99
N GLU A 44 -7.74 1.79 3.98
CA GLU A 44 -8.43 3.03 4.37
C GLU A 44 -7.43 4.10 4.85
N ALA A 45 -6.41 3.70 5.60
CA ALA A 45 -5.35 4.60 6.06
C ALA A 45 -4.48 5.07 4.89
N MET A 46 -4.10 4.15 4.00
CA MET A 46 -3.31 4.46 2.81
C MET A 46 -4.06 5.35 1.82
N ARG A 47 -5.38 5.19 1.66
CA ARG A 47 -6.20 6.07 0.82
C ARG A 47 -6.34 7.47 1.38
N LYS A 48 -6.38 7.61 2.71
CA LYS A 48 -6.42 8.93 3.37
C LYS A 48 -5.08 9.65 3.31
N GLN A 49 -3.98 8.93 3.53
CA GLN A 49 -2.63 9.52 3.55
C GLN A 49 -2.04 9.70 2.14
N TYR A 50 -2.28 8.74 1.25
CA TYR A 50 -1.69 8.67 -0.09
C TYR A 50 -2.77 8.35 -1.14
N PRO A 51 -3.80 9.21 -1.29
CA PRO A 51 -4.87 8.98 -2.27
C PRO A 51 -4.34 8.82 -3.69
N ASN A 52 -3.22 9.49 -4.02
CA ASN A 52 -2.57 9.45 -5.32
C ASN A 52 -2.16 8.04 -5.77
N LEU A 53 -1.80 7.15 -4.84
CA LEU A 53 -1.44 5.76 -5.13
C LEU A 53 -2.63 4.90 -5.58
N PHE A 54 -3.84 5.36 -5.30
CA PHE A 54 -5.09 4.69 -5.67
C PHE A 54 -5.79 5.36 -6.86
N THR A 55 -5.35 6.56 -7.25
CA THR A 55 -5.95 7.34 -8.35
C THR A 55 -5.36 6.98 -9.71
N GLY A 56 -4.12 6.49 -9.77
CA GLY A 56 -3.51 5.96 -10.99
C GLY A 56 -3.72 4.46 -11.13
N LYS A 57 -4.12 3.99 -12.33
CA LYS A 57 -4.23 2.57 -12.72
C LYS A 57 -2.92 1.78 -12.51
N ILE A 58 -2.53 1.46 -11.27
CA ILE A 58 -1.31 0.65 -10.97
C ILE A 58 -1.68 -0.82 -10.67
N PHE A 59 -2.95 -1.13 -10.39
CA PHE A 59 -3.44 -2.51 -10.30
C PHE A 59 -3.66 -3.13 -11.70
N GLY A 60 -2.65 -3.10 -12.55
CA GLY A 60 -2.80 -3.53 -13.93
C GLY A 60 -1.48 -3.67 -14.67
N GLU A 61 -0.61 -4.57 -14.19
CA GLU A 61 0.22 -5.39 -15.08
C GLU A 61 0.14 -6.82 -14.53
N GLU A 62 -0.84 -7.54 -15.09
CA GLU A 62 -0.95 -8.98 -15.08
C GLU A 62 0.38 -9.57 -15.57
N ASN A 63 1.02 -10.39 -14.74
CA ASN A 63 2.18 -11.18 -15.14
C ASN A 63 1.69 -12.37 -15.99
N PRO A 64 2.05 -12.49 -17.28
CA PRO A 64 1.90 -13.77 -18.00
C PRO A 64 2.81 -14.86 -17.43
#